data_AF-A0A1F3BA84-F1
#
_entry.id   AF-A0A1F3BA84-F1
#
_cell.length_a   1.000
_cell.length_b   1.000
_cell.length_c   1.000
_cell.angle_alpha   90.00
_cell.angle_beta   90.00
_cell.angle_gamma   90.00
#
_symmetry.space_group_name_H-M   'P 1'
#
loop_
_entity.id
_entity.type
_entity.pdbx_description
1 polymer ?
#
loop_
_entity_poly.entity_id
_entity_poly.type
_entity_poly.pdbx_seq_one_letter_code
_entity_poly.pdbx_strand_id
1 'polypeptide(L)'
;MFDDAIRAALDFARKDGHTLVLVTADHETGGLAVHNADADHPDFTAGWESAGHSANMVPVYAYGPGSEDFAGTYDNTEIATICSGFWGRKLN
;
A
#
# COMPACT_ATOMS: atom_id res chain seq x y z
N MET A 1 8.27 8.85 9.63
CA MET A 1 8.94 7.53 9.87
C MET A 1 8.76 6.58 8.70
N PHE A 2 7.53 6.14 8.36
CA PHE A 2 7.28 5.30 7.18
C PHE A 2 7.02 6.13 5.92
N ASP A 3 6.26 7.21 6.07
CA ASP A 3 6.06 8.25 5.05
C ASP A 3 7.37 8.87 4.55
N ASP A 4 8.32 9.13 5.44
CA ASP A 4 9.67 9.61 5.07
C ASP A 4 10.44 8.56 4.24
N ALA A 5 10.29 7.27 4.56
CA ALA A 5 10.92 6.19 3.80
C ALA A 5 10.31 6.05 2.41
N ILE A 6 8.98 6.16 2.30
CA ILE A 6 8.27 6.22 1.02
C ILE A 6 8.77 7.43 0.22
N ARG A 7 8.88 8.61 0.85
CA ARG A 7 9.40 9.81 0.19
C ARG A 7 10.80 9.59 -0.35
N ALA A 8 11.72 9.01 0.43
CA ALA A 8 13.07 8.72 -0.02
C ALA A 8 13.10 7.75 -1.21
N ALA A 9 12.29 6.70 -1.19
CA ALA A 9 12.16 5.75 -2.28
C ALA A 9 11.58 6.39 -3.56
N LEU A 10 10.56 7.24 -3.42
CA LEU A 10 9.97 7.98 -4.53
C LEU A 10 10.94 9.01 -5.12
N ASP A 11 11.70 9.73 -4.29
CA ASP A 11 12.69 10.70 -4.76
C ASP A 11 13.82 10.01 -5.53
N PHE A 12 14.24 8.82 -5.09
CA PHE A 12 15.15 7.97 -5.84
C PHE A 12 14.54 7.52 -7.18
N ALA A 13 13.33 6.96 -7.16
CA ALA A 13 12.68 6.42 -8.34
C ALA A 13 12.40 7.48 -9.42
N ARG A 14 12.02 8.70 -9.00
CA ARG A 14 11.85 9.85 -9.89
C ARG A 14 13.15 10.25 -10.58
N LYS A 15 14.27 10.22 -9.86
CA LYS A 15 15.58 10.59 -10.39
C LYS A 15 16.14 9.52 -11.32
N ASP A 16 15.91 8.25 -10.99
CA ASP A 16 16.41 7.10 -11.74
C ASP A 16 15.59 6.83 -13.01
N GLY A 17 14.26 6.97 -12.96
CA GLY A 17 13.35 6.74 -14.09
C GLY A 17 13.15 5.27 -14.48
N HIS A 18 13.91 4.34 -13.90
CA HIS A 18 13.87 2.90 -14.18
C HIS A 18 13.54 2.06 -12.94
N THR A 19 13.06 2.71 -11.87
CA THR A 19 12.76 2.07 -10.60
C THR A 19 11.25 1.98 -10.40
N LEU A 20 10.77 0.77 -10.11
CA LEU A 20 9.42 0.49 -9.61
C LEU A 20 9.42 0.51 -8.08
N VAL A 21 8.49 1.25 -7.48
CA VAL A 21 8.23 1.29 -6.04
C VAL A 21 6.85 0.72 -5.78
N LEU A 22 6.76 -0.27 -4.88
CA LEU A 22 5.52 -0.88 -4.42
C LEU A 22 5.39 -0.67 -2.91
N VAL A 23 4.20 -0.26 -2.47
CA VAL A 23 3.86 -0.07 -1.05
C VAL A 23 2.53 -0.75 -0.77
N THR A 24 2.50 -1.63 0.22
CA THR A 24 1.28 -2.28 0.71
C THR A 24 1.42 -2.55 2.21
N ALA A 25 0.33 -2.94 2.85
CA ALA A 25 0.38 -3.61 4.15
C ALA A 25 0.28 -5.13 3.98
N ASP A 26 0.67 -5.87 5.01
CA ASP A 26 0.47 -7.31 5.14
C ASP A 26 -0.93 -7.64 5.67
N HIS A 27 -1.45 -6.82 6.59
CA HIS A 27 -2.84 -6.86 7.07
C HIS A 27 -3.25 -5.56 7.79
N GLU A 28 -4.55 -5.36 7.99
CA GLU A 28 -5.06 -4.34 8.92
C GLU A 28 -4.91 -4.83 10.37
N THR A 29 -4.74 -3.91 11.32
CA THR A 29 -4.69 -4.23 12.74
C THR A 29 -5.54 -3.28 13.57
N GLY A 30 -6.37 -3.86 14.44
CA GLY A 30 -7.15 -3.16 15.46
C GLY A 30 -8.55 -2.73 15.03
N GLY A 31 -8.88 -2.80 13.74
CA GLY A 31 -10.16 -2.32 13.24
C GLY A 31 -10.32 -0.83 13.51
N LEU A 32 -9.29 -0.03 13.21
CA LEU A 32 -9.29 1.40 13.49
C LEU A 32 -10.40 2.10 12.69
N ALA A 33 -11.28 2.81 13.39
CA ALA A 33 -12.33 3.61 12.81
C ALA A 33 -12.21 5.07 13.23
N VAL A 34 -12.48 5.98 12.30
CA VAL A 34 -12.61 7.42 12.56
C VAL A 34 -14.09 7.74 12.70
N HIS A 35 -14.48 8.30 13.83
CA HIS A 35 -15.85 8.72 14.14
C HIS A 35 -15.92 10.23 14.32
N ASN A 36 -17.12 10.78 14.10
CA ASN A 36 -17.44 12.19 14.30
C ASN A 36 -16.57 13.16 13.49
N ALA A 37 -15.95 12.69 12.41
CA ALA A 37 -15.24 13.56 11.49
C ALA A 37 -16.25 14.36 10.65
N ASP A 38 -16.11 15.68 10.66
CA ASP A 38 -16.88 16.62 9.86
C ASP A 38 -15.91 17.54 9.11
N ALA A 39 -16.27 17.98 7.91
CA ALA A 39 -15.44 18.86 7.09
C ALA A 39 -15.26 20.24 7.74
N ASP A 40 -16.23 20.67 8.54
CA ASP A 40 -16.24 22.00 9.19
C ASP A 40 -15.71 21.96 10.63
N HIS A 41 -15.53 20.77 11.23
CA HIS A 41 -15.09 20.60 12.61
C HIS A 41 -13.87 19.69 12.66
N PRO A 42 -12.70 20.18 13.09
CA PRO A 42 -11.43 19.43 13.03
C PRO A 42 -11.34 18.30 14.06
N ASP A 43 -12.29 18.24 15.00
CA ASP A 43 -12.32 17.25 16.05
C ASP A 43 -12.84 15.93 15.49
N PHE A 44 -12.12 14.84 15.78
CA PHE A 44 -12.56 13.48 15.49
C PHE A 44 -12.21 12.58 16.66
N THR A 45 -12.88 11.43 16.74
CA THR A 45 -12.58 10.40 17.73
C THR A 45 -12.17 9.12 17.02
N ALA A 46 -11.07 8.51 17.45
CA ALA A 46 -10.64 7.20 16.97
C ALA A 46 -11.25 6.09 17.85
N GLY A 47 -11.72 5.03 17.22
CA GLY A 47 -12.22 3.81 17.84
C GLY A 47 -11.46 2.58 17.36
N TRP A 48 -11.40 1.53 18.18
CA TRP A 48 -10.78 0.25 17.87
C TRP A 48 -11.70 -0.88 18.29
N GLU A 49 -11.81 -1.89 17.46
CA GLU A 49 -12.70 -3.04 17.67
C GLU A 49 -11.95 -4.24 18.30
N SER A 50 -10.63 -4.29 18.15
CA SER A 50 -9.81 -5.43 18.58
C SER A 50 -8.39 -5.03 18.96
N ALA A 51 -7.71 -5.89 19.72
CA ALA A 51 -6.26 -5.82 19.95
C ALA A 51 -5.47 -6.68 18.93
N GLY A 52 -6.15 -7.38 18.03
CA GLY A 52 -5.57 -8.25 17.01
C GLY A 52 -5.75 -7.72 15.58
N HIS A 53 -5.53 -8.59 14.60
CA HIS A 53 -5.67 -8.26 13.19
C HIS A 53 -7.15 -8.18 12.78
N SER A 54 -7.44 -7.41 11.73
CA SER A 54 -8.74 -7.46 11.05
C SER A 54 -8.58 -7.82 9.57
N ALA A 55 -9.69 -8.21 8.94
CA ALA A 55 -9.72 -8.77 7.59
C ALA A 55 -10.06 -7.73 6.51
N ASN A 56 -9.94 -6.44 6.82
CA ASN A 56 -10.19 -5.40 5.83
C ASN A 56 -9.13 -5.47 4.71
N MET A 57 -9.58 -5.21 3.48
CA MET A 57 -8.69 -5.08 2.33
C MET A 57 -7.66 -3.98 2.58
N VAL A 58 -6.40 -4.25 2.25
CA VAL A 58 -5.30 -3.29 2.33
C VAL A 58 -4.98 -2.75 0.93
N PRO A 59 -4.60 -1.48 0.80
CA PRO A 59 -4.25 -0.90 -0.50
C PRO A 59 -2.86 -1.34 -0.96
N VAL A 60 -2.70 -1.52 -2.27
CA VAL A 60 -1.40 -1.57 -2.95
C VAL A 60 -1.21 -0.28 -3.73
N TYR A 61 -0.10 0.42 -3.49
CA TYR A 61 0.32 1.60 -4.24
C TYR A 61 1.54 1.25 -5.08
N ALA A 62 1.58 1.72 -6.33
CA ALA A 62 2.68 1.49 -7.25
C ALA A 62 3.09 2.81 -7.94
N TYR A 63 4.40 2.99 -8.15
CA TYR A 63 4.96 4.12 -8.89
C TYR A 63 6.18 3.68 -9.71
N GLY A 64 6.26 4.14 -10.96
CA GLY A 64 7.37 3.84 -11.87
C GLY A 64 6.95 2.95 -13.05
N PRO A 65 7.89 2.45 -13.85
CA PRO A 65 7.60 1.58 -14.99
C PRO A 65 6.83 0.32 -14.55
N GLY A 66 5.75 -0.04 -15.25
CA GLY A 66 4.93 -1.22 -14.96
C GLY A 66 3.99 -1.07 -13.75
N SER A 67 3.86 0.13 -13.18
CA SER A 67 2.97 0.38 -12.04
C SER A 67 1.49 0.09 -12.35
N GLU A 68 1.08 0.21 -13.61
CA GLU A 68 -0.27 -0.07 -14.10
C GLU A 68 -0.70 -1.53 -13.90
N ASP A 69 0.24 -2.46 -13.85
CA ASP A 69 -0.04 -3.89 -13.67
C ASP A 69 -0.53 -4.23 -12.25
N PHE A 70 -0.40 -3.29 -11.30
CA PHE A 70 -0.84 -3.42 -9.91
C PHE A 70 -2.20 -2.75 -9.65
N ALA A 71 -2.91 -2.31 -10.69
CA ALA A 71 -4.25 -1.77 -10.54
C ALA A 71 -5.29 -2.89 -10.37
N GLY A 72 -6.26 -2.68 -9.48
CA GLY A 72 -7.41 -3.58 -9.30
C GLY A 72 -7.46 -4.22 -7.91
N THR A 73 -8.13 -5.36 -7.83
CA THR A 73 -8.29 -6.14 -6.60
C THR A 73 -7.87 -7.57 -6.87
N TYR A 74 -6.98 -8.08 -6.04
CA TYR A 74 -6.33 -9.37 -6.20
C TYR A 74 -5.83 -9.87 -4.83
N ASP A 75 -5.47 -11.15 -4.77
CA ASP A 75 -4.86 -11.76 -3.59
C ASP A 75 -3.39 -11.32 -3.44
N ASN A 76 -2.89 -11.26 -2.20
CA ASN A 76 -1.51 -10.80 -1.97
C ASN A 76 -0.46 -11.72 -2.64
N THR A 77 -0.77 -12.99 -2.87
CA THR A 77 0.11 -13.92 -3.58
C THR A 77 0.31 -13.52 -5.05
N GLU A 78 -0.64 -12.80 -5.64
CA GLU A 78 -0.57 -12.33 -7.01
C GLU A 78 0.49 -11.22 -7.18
N ILE A 79 0.85 -10.49 -6.12
CA ILE A 79 1.92 -9.47 -6.14
C ILE A 79 3.23 -10.08 -6.63
N ALA A 80 3.59 -11.27 -6.14
CA ALA A 80 4.81 -11.96 -6.56
C ALA A 80 4.75 -12.33 -8.05
N THR A 81 3.59 -12.78 -8.51
CA THR A 81 3.36 -13.16 -9.92
C THR A 81 3.47 -11.96 -10.85
N ILE A 82 2.85 -10.84 -10.49
CA ILE A 82 2.92 -9.58 -11.25
C ILE A 82 4.38 -9.09 -11.33
N CYS A 83 5.09 -9.08 -10.18
CA CYS A 83 6.52 -8.77 -10.12
C CYS A 83 7.32 -9.66 -11.08
N SER A 84 7.09 -10.97 -11.04
CA SER A 84 7.79 -11.91 -11.90
C SER A 84 7.56 -11.63 -13.39
N GLY A 85 6.32 -11.30 -13.77
CA GLY A 85 5.96 -10.87 -15.12
C GLY A 85 6.73 -9.63 -15.56
N PHE A 86 6.73 -8.58 -14.73
CA PHE A 86 7.44 -7.33 -14.99
C PHE A 86 8.95 -7.54 -15.23
N TRP A 87 9.61 -8.39 -14.43
CA TRP A 87 11.04 -8.68 -14.58
C TRP A 87 11.36 -9.81 -15.58
N GLY A 88 10.36 -10.37 -16.28
CA GLY A 88 10.56 -11.48 -17.20
C GLY A 88 11.15 -12.73 -16.53
N ARG A 89 10.90 -12.90 -15.22
CA ARG A 89 11.35 -14.06 -14.44
C ARG A 89 10.21 -15.09 -14.35
N LYS A 90 10.58 -16.35 -14.12
CA LYS A 90 9.62 -17.40 -13.76
C LYS A 90 9.73 -17.66 -12.27
N LEU A 91 8.60 -17.64 -11.57
CA LEU A 91 8.51 -18.21 -10.23
C LEU A 91 8.50 -19.73 -10.36
N ASN A 92 9.29 -20.40 -9.52
CA ASN A 92 9.52 -21.85 -9.51
C ASN A 92 8.88 -22.51 -8.30
#